data_AF-A0A0A5GFW9-F1
#
_entry.id   AF-A0A0A5GFW9-F1
#
_cell.length_a   1.000
_cell.length_b   1.000
_cell.length_c   1.000
_cell.angle_alpha   90.00
_cell.angle_beta   90.00
_cell.angle_gamma   90.00
#
_symmetry.space_group_name_H-M   'P 1'
#
loop_
_entity.id
_entity.type
_entity.pdbx_description
1 polymer ?
#
loop_
_entity_poly.entity_id
_entity_poly.type
_entity_poly.pdbx_seq_one_letter_code
_entity_poly.pdbx_strand_id
1 'polypeptide(L)'
;MNHKLNEVLEANNNDLQYDTSVDRQRVVLRIINDNIKKINDLCNEHRRDMPTEIKLVYNVENNSLEADYKYENVYSNNPLKTAVDVAEEWFEEIKNG
;
A
#
# COMPACT_ATOMS: atom_id res chain seq x y z
N MET A 1 -12.09 -2.70 3.81
CA MET A 1 -11.05 -3.70 4.12
C MET A 1 -10.95 -3.77 5.64
N ASN A 2 -11.40 -4.86 6.25
CA ASN A 2 -11.25 -5.04 7.70
C ASN A 2 -9.85 -5.59 7.94
N HIS A 3 -9.06 -4.92 8.78
CA HIS A 3 -7.75 -5.43 9.19
C HIS A 3 -7.95 -6.72 10.00
N LYS A 4 -7.05 -7.69 9.85
CA LYS A 4 -7.07 -8.94 10.64
C LYS A 4 -5.90 -9.05 11.62
N LEU A 5 -5.18 -7.95 11.84
CA LEU A 5 -3.95 -7.94 12.64
C LEU A 5 -4.19 -8.47 14.06
N ASN A 6 -5.20 -7.95 14.75
CA ASN A 6 -5.53 -8.41 16.10
C ASN A 6 -6.15 -9.82 16.10
N GLU A 7 -6.92 -10.20 15.06
CA GLU A 7 -7.44 -11.58 14.92
C GLU A 7 -6.32 -12.62 14.87
N VAL A 8 -5.22 -12.32 14.15
CA VAL A 8 -4.05 -13.20 14.05
C VAL A 8 -3.31 -13.31 15.38
N LEU A 9 -3.24 -12.24 16.18
CA LEU A 9 -2.59 -12.25 17.49
C LEU A 9 -3.39 -13.07 18.50
N GLU A 10 -4.72 -12.87 18.51
CA GLU A 10 -5.65 -13.65 19.33
C GLU A 10 -5.55 -15.15 18.99
N ALA A 11 -5.53 -15.51 17.70
CA ALA A 11 -5.37 -16.90 17.27
C ALA A 11 -4.03 -17.54 17.72
N ASN A 12 -3.00 -16.72 17.96
CA ASN A 12 -1.69 -17.17 18.45
C ASN A 12 -1.52 -17.04 19.98
N ASN A 13 -2.61 -16.83 20.73
CA ASN A 13 -2.60 -16.62 22.18
C ASN A 13 -1.65 -15.48 22.60
N ASN A 14 -1.60 -14.40 21.81
CA ASN A 14 -0.79 -13.22 22.10
C ASN A 14 -1.70 -12.10 22.63
N ASP A 15 -1.37 -11.60 23.83
CA ASP A 15 -2.16 -10.55 24.51
C ASP A 15 -1.92 -9.14 23.94
N LEU A 16 -1.01 -8.97 22.98
CA LEU A 16 -0.78 -7.70 22.31
C LEU A 16 -1.99 -7.30 21.45
N GLN A 17 -2.43 -6.06 21.61
CA GLN A 17 -3.43 -5.45 20.74
C GLN A 17 -2.87 -4.18 20.11
N TYR A 18 -3.02 -4.09 18.78
CA TYR A 18 -2.70 -2.87 18.05
C TYR A 18 -3.92 -1.96 17.98
N ASP A 19 -3.68 -0.64 18.03
CA ASP A 19 -4.70 0.36 17.72
C ASP A 19 -5.00 0.32 16.23
N THR A 20 -6.13 -0.30 15.91
CA THR A 20 -6.64 -0.42 14.56
C THR A 20 -7.88 0.46 14.33
N SER A 21 -8.08 1.48 15.17
CA SER A 21 -9.21 2.40 15.09
C SER A 21 -9.29 3.12 13.76
N VAL A 22 -10.51 3.55 13.39
CA VAL A 22 -10.74 4.34 12.18
C VAL A 22 -9.93 5.64 12.20
N ASP A 23 -9.77 6.27 13.36
CA ASP A 23 -8.98 7.50 13.47
C ASP A 23 -7.50 7.26 13.20
N ARG A 24 -6.95 6.14 13.71
CA ARG A 24 -5.58 5.74 13.38
C ARG A 24 -5.40 5.51 11.88
N GLN A 25 -6.35 4.82 11.25
CA GLN A 25 -6.34 4.58 9.81
C GLN A 25 -6.43 5.88 9.00
N ARG A 26 -7.26 6.85 9.42
CA ARG A 26 -7.36 8.18 8.80
C ARG A 26 -6.05 8.95 8.87
N VAL A 27 -5.33 8.89 9.99
CA VAL A 27 -4.02 9.54 10.13
C VAL A 27 -3.01 8.94 9.16
N VAL A 28 -2.97 7.61 9.03
CA VAL A 28 -2.11 6.92 8.06
C VAL A 28 -2.43 7.37 6.64
N LEU A 29 -3.72 7.41 6.27
CA LEU A 29 -4.13 7.88 4.94
C LEU A 29 -3.68 9.32 4.65
N ARG A 30 -3.80 10.22 5.64
CA ARG A 30 -3.31 11.60 5.50
C ARG A 30 -1.81 11.63 5.24
N ILE A 31 -1.02 10.86 6.01
CA ILE A 31 0.43 10.78 5.84
C ILE A 31 0.77 10.25 4.44
N ILE A 32 0.11 9.18 3.99
CA ILE A 32 0.34 8.63 2.64
C ILE A 32 0.04 9.69 1.57
N ASN A 33 -1.10 10.38 1.65
CA ASN A 33 -1.45 11.44 0.71
C ASN A 33 -0.42 12.57 0.67
N ASP A 34 0.11 12.99 1.82
CA ASP A 34 1.12 14.03 1.89
C ASP A 34 2.47 13.55 1.33
N ASN A 35 2.82 12.28 1.50
CA ASN A 35 4.01 11.69 0.87
C ASN A 35 3.86 11.60 -0.65
N ILE A 36 2.70 11.22 -1.17
CA ILE A 36 2.43 11.19 -2.62
C ILE A 36 2.62 12.58 -3.25
N LYS A 37 2.14 13.66 -2.59
CA LYS A 37 2.39 15.03 -3.04
C LYS A 37 3.88 15.36 -3.11
N LYS A 38 4.64 15.02 -2.07
CA LYS A 38 6.09 15.22 -2.04
C LYS A 38 6.82 14.46 -3.14
N ILE A 39 6.40 13.23 -3.43
CA ILE A 39 6.95 12.43 -4.53
C ILE A 39 6.67 13.12 -5.87
N ASN A 40 5.44 13.60 -6.07
CA ASN A 40 5.08 14.35 -7.28
C ASN A 40 5.92 15.63 -7.44
N ASP A 41 6.10 16.40 -6.36
CA ASP A 41 6.93 17.60 -6.37
C ASP A 41 8.39 17.27 -6.73
N LEU A 42 8.95 16.19 -6.16
CA LEU A 42 10.29 15.69 -6.46
C LEU A 42 10.43 15.26 -7.93
N CYS A 43 9.45 14.54 -8.48
CA CYS A 43 9.42 14.17 -9.89
C CYS A 43 9.45 15.42 -10.79
N ASN A 44 8.63 16.42 -10.46
CA ASN A 44 8.58 17.69 -11.19
C ASN A 44 9.90 18.45 -11.14
N GLU A 45 10.55 18.54 -9.97
CA GLU A 45 11.86 19.18 -9.80
C GLU A 45 12.91 18.56 -10.74
N HIS A 46 12.89 17.24 -10.86
CA HIS A 46 13.81 16.50 -11.72
C HIS A 46 13.33 16.34 -13.17
N ARG A 47 12.22 17.00 -13.57
CA ARG A 47 11.61 16.89 -14.90
C ARG A 47 11.35 15.44 -15.32
N ARG A 48 10.86 14.64 -14.37
CA ARG A 48 10.46 13.24 -14.57
C ARG A 48 8.95 13.14 -14.40
N ASP A 49 8.36 12.20 -15.12
CA ASP A 49 6.96 11.84 -14.89
C ASP A 49 6.82 11.14 -13.53
N MET A 50 5.65 11.31 -12.91
CA MET A 50 5.29 10.56 -11.72
C MET A 50 4.94 9.11 -12.14
N PRO A 51 5.37 8.09 -11.38
CA PRO A 51 4.91 6.73 -11.61
C PRO A 51 3.37 6.64 -11.47
N THR A 52 2.75 5.84 -12.33
CA THR A 52 1.32 5.56 -12.33
C THR A 52 0.93 4.53 -11.26
N GLU A 53 1.87 3.67 -10.88
CA GLU A 53 1.74 2.68 -9.81
C GLU A 53 3.06 2.57 -9.03
N ILE A 54 2.95 2.52 -7.70
CA ILE A 54 4.06 2.23 -6.80
C ILE A 54 3.62 1.06 -5.91
N LYS A 55 4.29 -0.08 -6.04
CA LYS A 55 4.12 -1.25 -5.16
C LYS A 55 5.30 -1.30 -4.19
N LEU A 56 5.00 -1.34 -2.89
CA LEU A 56 6.01 -1.35 -1.83
C LEU A 56 5.84 -2.62 -0.99
N VAL A 57 6.91 -3.40 -0.84
CA VAL A 57 6.93 -4.60 0.01
C VAL A 57 8.01 -4.41 1.06
N TYR A 58 7.59 -4.38 2.32
CA TYR A 58 8.52 -4.29 3.44
C TYR A 58 8.65 -5.65 4.11
N ASN A 59 9.87 -6.18 4.15
CA ASN A 59 10.20 -7.42 4.85
C ASN A 59 10.83 -7.07 6.21
N VAL A 60 10.10 -7.40 7.29
CA VAL A 60 10.51 -7.10 8.66
C VAL A 60 11.72 -7.94 9.10
N GLU A 61 11.81 -9.21 8.69
CA GLU A 61 12.88 -10.12 9.09
C GLU A 61 14.24 -9.64 8.57
N ASN A 62 14.24 -9.17 7.33
CA ASN A 62 15.44 -8.69 6.65
C ASN A 62 15.63 -7.17 6.77
N ASN A 63 14.70 -6.46 7.40
CA ASN A 63 14.66 -4.99 7.47
C ASN A 63 14.87 -4.35 6.08
N SER A 64 14.20 -4.89 5.06
CA SER A 64 14.37 -4.48 3.66
C SER A 64 13.06 -3.94 3.09
N LEU A 65 13.19 -2.95 2.21
CA LEU A 65 12.08 -2.39 1.44
C LEU A 65 12.35 -2.61 -0.04
N GLU A 66 11.46 -3.36 -0.68
CA GLU A 66 11.41 -3.51 -2.13
C GLU A 66 10.35 -2.55 -2.68
N ALA A 67 10.69 -1.90 -3.80
CA ALA A 67 9.84 -0.91 -4.43
C ALA A 67 9.83 -1.11 -5.94
N ASP A 68 8.65 -1.41 -6.47
CA ASP A 68 8.40 -1.54 -7.90
C ASP A 68 7.61 -0.33 -8.40
N TYR A 69 8.12 0.28 -9.46
CA TYR A 69 7.54 1.47 -10.07
C TYR A 69 7.09 1.15 -11.48
N LYS A 70 5.86 1.55 -11.83
CA LYS A 70 5.38 1.50 -13.22
C LYS A 70 4.98 2.90 -13.68
N TYR A 71 5.14 3.11 -14.98
CA TYR A 71 4.79 4.36 -15.67
C TYR A 71 3.69 4.15 -16.71
N GLU A 72 3.38 2.90 -17.05
CA GLU A 72 2.27 2.56 -17.93
C GLU A 72 0.94 2.71 -17.19
N ASN A 73 -0.11 3.15 -17.89
CA ASN A 73 -1.41 3.33 -17.25
C ASN A 73 -2.07 1.98 -16.96
N VAL A 74 -2.06 1.57 -15.69
CA VAL A 74 -2.64 0.31 -15.20
C VAL A 74 -4.14 0.39 -14.93
N TYR A 75 -4.68 1.59 -14.72
CA TYR A 75 -6.07 1.77 -14.30
C TYR A 75 -7.04 2.00 -15.46
N SER A 76 -6.61 2.71 -16.52
CA SER A 76 -7.51 3.18 -17.59
C SER A 76 -8.02 2.11 -18.56
N ASN A 77 -7.51 0.88 -18.50
CA ASN A 77 -7.76 -0.11 -19.54
C ASN A 77 -8.99 -0.99 -19.26
N ASN A 78 -9.61 -0.89 -18.08
CA ASN A 78 -10.81 -1.66 -17.74
C ASN A 78 -11.86 -0.76 -17.03
N PRO A 79 -12.99 -0.44 -17.69
CA PRO A 79 -14.00 0.48 -17.15
C PRO A 79 -14.80 -0.07 -15.96
N LEU A 80 -14.70 -1.38 -15.67
CA LEU A 80 -15.39 -2.03 -14.56
C LEU A 80 -14.49 -2.29 -13.35
N LYS A 81 -13.17 -2.11 -13.51
CA LYS A 81 -12.21 -2.43 -12.46
C LYS A 81 -12.21 -1.35 -11.39
N THR A 82 -12.36 -1.75 -10.14
CA THR A 82 -12.34 -0.86 -8.98
C THR A 82 -10.95 -0.86 -8.32
N ALA A 83 -10.69 0.13 -7.47
CA ALA A 83 -9.48 0.17 -6.67
C ALA A 83 -9.34 -1.04 -5.71
N VAL A 84 -10.46 -1.66 -5.30
CA VAL A 84 -10.44 -2.87 -4.46
C VAL A 84 -9.96 -4.07 -5.27
N ASP A 85 -10.45 -4.23 -6.50
CA ASP A 85 -10.02 -5.32 -7.38
C ASP A 85 -8.50 -5.26 -7.65
N VAL A 86 -7.96 -4.06 -7.89
CA VAL A 86 -6.51 -3.85 -8.07
C VAL A 86 -5.73 -4.28 -6.82
N ALA A 87 -6.22 -3.91 -5.64
CA ALA A 87 -5.57 -4.27 -4.38
C ALA A 87 -5.64 -5.77 -4.10
N GLU A 88 -6.77 -6.43 -4.38
CA GLU A 88 -6.94 -7.88 -4.20
C GLU A 88 -6.07 -8.67 -5.19
N GLU A 89 -6.04 -8.29 -6.47
CA GLU A 89 -5.16 -8.91 -7.46
C GLU A 89 -3.70 -8.85 -7.02
N TRP A 90 -3.23 -7.67 -6.60
CA TRP A 90 -1.86 -7.54 -6.12
C TRP A 90 -1.61 -8.37 -4.85
N PHE A 91 -2.57 -8.43 -3.93
CA PHE A 91 -2.43 -9.25 -2.73
C PHE A 91 -2.31 -10.74 -3.05
N GLU A 92 -3.07 -11.24 -4.03
CA GLU A 92 -2.95 -12.62 -4.50
C GLU A 92 -1.64 -12.85 -5.28
N GLU A 93 -1.14 -11.88 -6.04
CA GLU A 93 0.20 -11.96 -6.65
C GLU A 93 1.28 -12.18 -5.58
N ILE A 94 1.26 -11.40 -4.50
CA ILE A 94 2.26 -11.48 -3.42
C ILE A 94 2.18 -12.81 -2.64
N LYS A 95 0.99 -13.38 -2.46
CA LYS A 95 0.86 -14.69 -1.81
C LYS A 95 1.45 -15.85 -2.61
N ASN A 96 1.42 -15.74 -3.94
CA ASN A 96 1.82 -16.80 -4.85
C ASN A 96 3.28 -16.68 -5.32
N GLY A 97 3.95 -15.57 -5.01
CA GLY A 97 5.38 -15.34 -5.28
C GLY A 97 6.26 -15.77 -4.12
#